data_AF-A0A4R6PP10-F1
#
_entry.id   AF-A0A4R6PP10-F1
#
_cell.length_a   1.000
_cell.length_b   1.000
_cell.length_c   1.000
_cell.angle_alpha   90.00
_cell.angle_beta   90.00
_cell.angle_gamma   90.00
#
_symmetry.space_group_name_H-M   'P 1'
#
loop_
_entity.id
_entity.type
_entity.pdbx_description
1 polymer ?
#
loop_
_entity_poly.entity_id
_entity_poly.type
_entity_poly.pdbx_seq_one_letter_code
_entity_poly.pdbx_strand_id
1 'polypeptide(L)'
;MAELLTISGIRPILLALVGVLAMVVLRYSWRNFRLDPRRGVFMRYMSLCLAAVLVLIVSNHLLLFFAAWVSISLLLHQLLMFYPERDRAVLAAHKKFILARCSETFLGIALLLIYLQTGTATLDRALALMPQEPHLMQHAAAICLVMAALIKCAQLPLHGWLIQVVEAPTPVSALLHAGIINLGGLLLLVTKPVWSVSTPAIWLLCLVAAVSCCVAALIMATRISIKVRLAWSTSAQMGLMLLEIGLGYYDLALLHLVAHSVYKAHAFLSVSEVAYIKQSEARSLPRVVMVFVLFQLACIAAAWLLTGSAKWLPSALLAMVLATIWMNLNRSGWRLLLSSALVISYGLLVWGAAQIIDNRDISLPLELATAAIANVFAICYWLIHHTPQYAVSQRWFISLNAGLYLDEWLTRLVLWLWPSHPIHYYQSRNNVSAVKGKLYEQTR
;
A
#
# COMPACT_ATOMS: atom_id res chain seq x y z
N MET A 1 -4.78 -19.52 28.13
CA MET A 1 -4.42 -19.51 26.69
C MET A 1 -5.32 -18.60 25.87
N ALA A 2 -6.66 -18.67 26.02
CA ALA A 2 -7.61 -17.83 25.28
C ALA A 2 -7.47 -16.30 25.51
N GLU A 3 -6.96 -15.87 26.67
CA GLU A 3 -6.69 -14.44 26.94
C GLU A 3 -5.48 -13.89 26.18
N LEU A 4 -4.53 -14.76 25.80
CA LEU A 4 -3.32 -14.36 25.08
C LEU A 4 -3.43 -14.60 23.58
N LEU A 5 -4.13 -15.67 23.17
CA LEU A 5 -4.19 -16.14 21.79
C LEU A 5 -5.62 -16.44 21.36
N THR A 6 -5.95 -16.13 20.10
CA THR A 6 -7.26 -16.34 19.48
C THR A 6 -7.10 -16.62 17.98
N ILE A 7 -7.98 -17.46 17.41
CA ILE A 7 -7.95 -17.88 15.99
C ILE A 7 -9.32 -17.63 15.34
N SER A 8 -10.16 -16.76 15.89
CA SER A 8 -11.49 -16.45 15.35
C SER A 8 -11.46 -15.41 14.21
N GLY A 9 -12.55 -15.33 13.44
CA GLY A 9 -12.79 -14.30 12.43
C GLY A 9 -11.87 -14.44 11.21
N ILE A 10 -11.19 -13.34 10.84
CA ILE A 10 -10.30 -13.28 9.67
C ILE A 10 -8.95 -13.98 9.88
N ARG A 11 -8.59 -14.29 11.13
CA ARG A 11 -7.26 -14.78 11.52
C ARG A 11 -6.87 -16.11 10.84
N PRO A 12 -7.74 -17.14 10.70
CA PRO A 12 -7.39 -18.39 10.02
C PRO A 12 -6.97 -18.20 8.56
N ILE A 13 -7.67 -17.33 7.84
CA ILE A 13 -7.37 -17.02 6.43
C ILE A 13 -5.98 -16.40 6.34
N LEU A 14 -5.66 -15.47 7.24
CA LEU A 14 -4.36 -14.83 7.28
C LEU A 14 -3.23 -15.77 7.71
N LEU A 15 -3.49 -16.69 8.65
CA LEU A 15 -2.53 -17.72 9.02
C LEU A 15 -2.20 -18.65 7.85
N ALA A 16 -3.22 -19.10 7.11
CA ALA A 16 -3.03 -19.91 5.91
C ALA A 16 -2.22 -19.15 4.85
N LEU A 17 -2.58 -17.88 4.59
CA LEU A 17 -1.89 -17.01 3.65
C LEU A 17 -0.41 -16.81 4.01
N VAL A 18 -0.13 -16.45 5.26
CA VAL A 18 1.25 -16.24 5.75
C VAL A 18 2.02 -17.55 5.76
N GLY A 19 1.39 -18.68 6.09
CA GLY A 19 2.02 -20.01 6.01
C GLY A 19 2.46 -20.39 4.60
N VAL A 20 1.59 -20.18 3.60
CA VAL A 20 1.92 -20.42 2.19
C VAL A 20 3.05 -19.49 1.73
N LEU A 21 2.97 -18.21 2.05
CA LEU A 21 3.98 -17.24 1.63
C LEU A 21 5.32 -17.44 2.35
N ALA A 22 5.30 -17.82 3.63
CA ALA A 22 6.49 -18.24 4.37
C ALA A 22 7.16 -19.42 3.69
N MET A 23 6.41 -20.45 3.31
CA MET A 23 6.95 -21.62 2.60
C MET A 23 7.64 -21.21 1.29
N VAL A 24 6.98 -20.39 0.47
CA VAL A 24 7.52 -19.92 -0.82
C VAL A 24 8.76 -19.06 -0.63
N VAL A 25 8.71 -18.05 0.24
CA VAL A 25 9.80 -17.10 0.46
C VAL A 25 11.00 -17.77 1.10
N LEU A 26 10.82 -18.67 2.08
CA LEU A 26 11.93 -19.40 2.70
C LEU A 26 12.61 -20.36 1.73
N ARG A 27 11.84 -21.11 0.92
CA ARG A 27 12.40 -21.99 -0.12
C ARG A 27 13.17 -21.20 -1.18
N TYR A 28 12.59 -20.09 -1.63
CA TYR A 28 13.27 -19.19 -2.57
C TYR A 28 14.56 -18.64 -1.96
N SER A 29 14.52 -18.17 -0.71
CA SER A 29 15.68 -17.62 0.00
C SER A 29 16.81 -18.64 0.14
N TRP A 30 16.47 -19.89 0.50
CA TRP A 30 17.44 -20.96 0.63
C TRP A 30 18.24 -21.21 -0.66
N ARG A 31 17.54 -21.17 -1.81
CA ARG A 31 18.15 -21.33 -3.14
C ARG A 31 18.92 -20.07 -3.56
N ASN A 32 18.35 -18.90 -3.35
CA ASN A 32 18.90 -17.62 -3.80
C ASN A 32 20.24 -17.30 -3.10
N PHE A 33 20.36 -17.63 -1.81
CA PHE A 33 21.57 -17.38 -1.01
C PHE A 33 22.51 -18.58 -0.92
N ARG A 34 22.42 -19.57 -1.82
CA ARG A 34 23.24 -20.80 -1.73
C ARG A 34 24.76 -20.56 -1.72
N LEU A 35 25.21 -19.45 -2.33
CA LEU A 35 26.61 -19.06 -2.42
C LEU A 35 26.99 -17.96 -1.42
N ASP A 36 26.03 -17.43 -0.65
CA ASP A 36 26.28 -16.35 0.30
C ASP A 36 26.70 -16.93 1.66
N PRO A 37 27.88 -16.57 2.20
CA PRO A 37 28.35 -17.09 3.49
C PRO A 37 27.43 -16.71 4.66
N ARG A 38 26.64 -15.63 4.53
CA ARG A 38 25.71 -15.14 5.54
C ARG A 38 24.29 -15.70 5.38
N ARG A 39 24.09 -16.73 4.54
CA ARG A 39 22.80 -17.40 4.34
C ARG A 39 22.10 -17.78 5.66
N GLY A 40 22.83 -18.36 6.60
CA GLY A 40 22.27 -18.76 7.90
C GLY A 40 21.69 -17.59 8.70
N VAL A 41 22.37 -16.44 8.66
CA VAL A 41 21.92 -15.20 9.31
C VAL A 41 20.65 -14.67 8.65
N PHE A 42 20.61 -14.65 7.31
CA PHE A 42 19.42 -14.25 6.56
C PHE A 42 18.22 -15.13 6.89
N MET A 43 18.39 -16.46 6.82
CA MET A 43 17.32 -17.42 7.10
C MET A 43 16.78 -17.28 8.53
N ARG A 44 17.66 -17.04 9.52
CA ARG A 44 17.26 -16.82 10.92
C ARG A 44 16.37 -15.58 11.06
N TYR A 45 16.80 -14.43 10.54
CA TYR A 45 16.00 -13.20 10.64
C TYR A 45 14.70 -13.29 9.84
N MET A 46 14.71 -13.95 8.68
CA MET A 46 13.51 -14.16 7.87
C MET A 46 12.49 -15.02 8.61
N SER A 47 12.91 -16.17 9.17
CA SER A 47 12.04 -17.05 9.94
C SER A 47 11.51 -16.38 11.21
N LEU A 48 12.36 -15.64 11.95
CA LEU A 48 11.92 -14.89 13.12
C LEU A 48 10.90 -13.80 12.75
N CYS A 49 11.12 -13.09 11.64
CA CYS A 49 10.19 -12.06 11.17
C CYS A 49 8.82 -12.67 10.83
N LEU A 50 8.80 -13.79 10.12
CA LEU A 50 7.57 -14.53 9.79
C LEU A 50 6.88 -15.07 11.04
N ALA A 51 7.63 -15.61 12.00
CA ALA A 51 7.09 -16.06 13.29
C ALA A 51 6.46 -14.90 14.06
N ALA A 52 7.09 -13.72 14.08
CA ALA A 52 6.53 -12.54 14.72
C ALA A 52 5.23 -12.05 14.05
N VAL A 53 5.12 -12.16 12.71
CA VAL A 53 3.86 -11.92 11.99
C VAL A 53 2.78 -12.91 12.43
N LEU A 54 3.10 -14.21 12.52
CA LEU A 54 2.14 -15.22 12.97
C LEU A 54 1.66 -14.94 14.40
N VAL A 55 2.58 -14.63 15.33
CA VAL A 55 2.25 -14.27 16.71
C VAL A 55 1.32 -13.06 16.75
N LEU A 56 1.60 -12.04 15.94
CA LEU A 56 0.74 -10.85 15.85
C LEU A 56 -0.69 -11.19 15.41
N ILE A 57 -0.85 -12.05 14.40
CA ILE A 57 -2.16 -12.46 13.88
C ILE A 57 -2.99 -13.16 14.96
N VAL A 58 -2.38 -14.06 15.74
CA VAL A 58 -3.09 -14.80 16.80
C VAL A 58 -3.20 -14.05 18.12
N SER A 59 -2.58 -12.88 18.26
CA SER A 59 -2.56 -12.15 19.53
C SER A 59 -3.96 -11.70 19.95
N ASN A 60 -4.36 -12.07 21.17
CA ASN A 60 -5.57 -11.60 21.85
C ASN A 60 -5.27 -10.65 23.03
N HIS A 61 -4.03 -10.20 23.16
CA HIS A 61 -3.62 -9.33 24.27
C HIS A 61 -2.94 -8.07 23.73
N LEU A 62 -3.33 -6.89 24.22
CA LEU A 62 -2.86 -5.59 23.70
C LEU A 62 -1.33 -5.49 23.71
N LEU A 63 -0.69 -5.87 24.83
CA LEU A 63 0.78 -5.85 24.94
C LEU A 63 1.47 -6.85 24.01
N LEU A 64 0.90 -8.05 23.82
CA LEU A 64 1.49 -9.07 22.94
C LEU A 64 1.38 -8.62 21.48
N PHE A 65 0.22 -8.06 21.11
CA PHE A 65 -0.02 -7.48 19.79
C PHE A 65 0.99 -6.36 19.50
N PHE A 66 1.21 -5.45 20.46
CA PHE A 66 2.20 -4.37 20.34
C PHE A 66 3.64 -4.90 20.26
N ALA A 67 4.02 -5.82 21.15
CA ALA A 67 5.35 -6.41 21.17
C ALA A 67 5.68 -7.15 19.87
N ALA A 68 4.71 -7.89 19.31
CA ALA A 68 4.86 -8.54 18.02
C ALA A 68 5.01 -7.51 16.88
N TRP A 69 4.23 -6.42 16.91
CA TRP A 69 4.31 -5.35 15.91
C TRP A 69 5.70 -4.69 15.87
N VAL A 70 6.26 -4.38 17.06
CA VAL A 70 7.60 -3.82 17.22
C VAL A 70 8.67 -4.84 16.82
N SER A 71 8.49 -6.11 17.19
CA SER A 71 9.42 -7.20 16.85
C SER A 71 9.57 -7.38 15.34
N ILE A 72 8.45 -7.40 14.59
CA ILE A 72 8.46 -7.45 13.12
C ILE A 72 9.26 -6.27 12.56
N SER A 73 9.08 -5.08 13.14
CA SER A 73 9.79 -3.89 12.69
C SER A 73 11.31 -4.00 12.90
N LEU A 74 11.74 -4.46 14.07
CA LEU A 74 13.16 -4.64 14.41
C LEU A 74 13.82 -5.73 13.55
N LEU A 75 13.15 -6.88 13.41
CA LEU A 75 13.65 -8.01 12.62
C LEU A 75 13.75 -7.64 11.14
N LEU A 76 12.77 -6.91 10.61
CA LEU A 76 12.83 -6.41 9.25
C LEU A 76 13.98 -5.43 9.04
N HIS A 77 14.30 -4.58 10.02
CA HIS A 77 15.44 -3.67 9.90
C HIS A 77 16.76 -4.44 9.70
N GLN A 78 16.95 -5.57 10.39
CA GLN A 78 18.11 -6.45 10.20
C GLN A 78 18.15 -7.07 8.79
N LEU A 79 16.98 -7.42 8.22
CA LEU A 79 16.88 -7.93 6.85
C LEU A 79 17.18 -6.85 5.80
N LEU A 80 16.80 -5.60 6.04
CA LEU A 80 17.14 -4.46 5.15
C LEU A 80 18.62 -4.13 5.21
N MET A 81 19.22 -4.22 6.40
CA MET A 81 20.65 -4.02 6.65
C MET A 81 21.50 -5.27 6.33
N PHE A 82 20.99 -6.22 5.54
CA PHE A 82 21.75 -7.42 5.19
C PHE A 82 23.03 -7.09 4.42
N TYR A 83 22.99 -6.09 3.54
CA TYR A 83 24.14 -5.56 2.80
C TYR A 83 24.42 -4.10 3.19
N PRO A 84 25.04 -3.85 4.37
CA PRO A 84 25.23 -2.50 4.91
C PRO A 84 26.18 -1.64 4.07
N GLU A 85 27.00 -2.24 3.22
CA GLU A 85 27.88 -1.54 2.28
C GLU A 85 27.13 -0.79 1.17
N ARG A 86 25.82 -1.02 1.00
CA ARG A 86 25.00 -0.33 0.01
C ARG A 86 24.32 0.90 0.64
N ASP A 87 24.86 2.08 0.36
CA ASP A 87 24.35 3.37 0.87
C ASP A 87 22.83 3.54 0.72
N ARG A 88 22.28 3.10 -0.43
CA ARG A 88 20.84 3.18 -0.70
C ARG A 88 20.01 2.25 0.18
N ALA A 89 20.51 1.06 0.48
CA ALA A 89 19.84 0.12 1.38
C ALA A 89 19.85 0.64 2.82
N VAL A 90 20.96 1.24 3.25
CA VAL A 90 21.09 1.88 4.58
C VAL A 90 20.10 3.03 4.73
N LEU A 91 20.04 3.94 3.75
CA LEU A 91 19.09 5.05 3.74
C LEU A 91 17.64 4.55 3.84
N ALA A 92 17.28 3.55 3.04
CA ALA A 92 15.96 2.94 3.06
C ALA A 92 15.64 2.30 4.43
N ALA A 93 16.61 1.61 5.04
CA ALA A 93 16.47 0.99 6.35
C ALA A 93 16.29 2.01 7.48
N HIS A 94 17.05 3.12 7.48
CA HIS A 94 16.93 4.20 8.45
C HIS A 94 15.57 4.91 8.33
N LYS A 95 15.17 5.24 7.09
CA LYS A 95 13.88 5.86 6.79
C LYS A 95 12.72 5.00 7.27
N LYS A 96 12.76 3.70 6.95
CA LYS A 96 11.79 2.72 7.45
C LYS A 96 11.79 2.66 8.97
N PHE A 97 12.96 2.70 9.63
CA PHE A 97 13.05 2.62 11.08
C PHE A 97 12.37 3.81 11.76
N ILE A 98 12.69 5.03 11.34
CA ILE A 98 12.10 6.27 11.89
C ILE A 98 10.57 6.25 11.73
N LEU A 99 10.07 5.96 10.53
CA LEU A 99 8.63 5.91 10.30
C LEU A 99 7.95 4.75 11.02
N ALA A 100 8.62 3.62 11.20
CA ALA A 100 8.08 2.52 12.00
C ALA A 100 7.96 2.90 13.48
N ARG A 101 8.94 3.62 14.06
CA ARG A 101 8.82 4.18 15.42
C ARG A 101 7.65 5.13 15.53
N CYS A 102 7.44 6.00 14.54
CA CYS A 102 6.28 6.90 14.50
C CYS A 102 4.95 6.13 14.50
N SER A 103 4.80 5.12 13.62
CA SER A 103 3.62 4.24 13.56
C SER A 103 3.38 3.50 14.89
N GLU A 104 4.44 3.01 15.52
CA GLU A 104 4.37 2.31 16.80
C GLU A 104 3.99 3.25 17.95
N THR A 105 4.47 4.49 17.98
CA THR A 105 4.01 5.48 18.97
C THR A 105 2.50 5.70 18.86
N PHE A 106 1.98 5.90 17.66
CA PHE A 106 0.52 6.03 17.46
C PHE A 106 -0.23 4.76 17.88
N LEU A 107 0.26 3.58 17.51
CA LEU A 107 -0.36 2.32 17.93
C LEU A 107 -0.33 2.16 19.46
N GLY A 108 0.78 2.46 20.11
CA GLY A 108 0.92 2.38 21.57
C GLY A 108 -0.04 3.32 22.29
N ILE A 109 -0.17 4.57 21.81
CA ILE A 109 -1.15 5.53 22.32
C ILE A 109 -2.57 4.99 22.13
N ALA A 110 -2.91 4.47 20.94
CA ALA A 110 -4.24 3.91 20.70
C ALA A 110 -4.57 2.75 21.65
N LEU A 111 -3.66 1.79 21.81
CA LEU A 111 -3.86 0.63 22.69
C LEU A 111 -3.97 1.05 24.16
N LEU A 112 -3.19 2.05 24.59
CA LEU A 112 -3.32 2.63 25.93
C LEU A 112 -4.69 3.28 26.14
N LEU A 113 -5.16 4.08 25.19
CA LEU A 113 -6.47 4.72 25.27
C LEU A 113 -7.62 3.70 25.27
N ILE A 114 -7.49 2.60 24.51
CA ILE A 114 -8.46 1.48 24.53
C ILE A 114 -8.47 0.83 25.91
N TYR A 115 -7.30 0.58 26.50
CA TYR A 115 -7.20 0.01 27.85
C TYR A 115 -7.82 0.93 28.90
N LEU A 116 -7.54 2.24 28.86
CA LEU A 116 -8.10 3.22 29.81
C LEU A 116 -9.63 3.32 29.73
N GLN A 117 -10.21 3.09 28.55
CA GLN A 117 -11.67 3.08 28.35
C GLN A 117 -12.35 1.81 28.85
N THR A 118 -11.70 0.66 28.68
CA THR A 118 -12.34 -0.66 28.83
C THR A 118 -11.90 -1.40 30.09
N GLY A 119 -10.78 -1.01 30.70
CA GLY A 119 -10.19 -1.63 31.88
C GLY A 119 -9.61 -3.03 31.63
N THR A 120 -9.51 -3.48 30.37
CA THR A 120 -9.05 -4.84 30.03
C THR A 120 -7.96 -4.84 28.97
N ALA A 121 -6.94 -5.68 29.17
CA ALA A 121 -5.86 -5.88 28.21
C ALA A 121 -6.14 -7.02 27.21
N THR A 122 -7.24 -7.75 27.38
CA THR A 122 -7.70 -8.76 26.43
C THR A 122 -8.39 -8.05 25.26
N LEU A 123 -7.82 -8.17 24.06
CA LEU A 123 -8.22 -7.42 22.87
C LEU A 123 -9.68 -7.69 22.49
N ASP A 124 -10.10 -8.95 22.31
CA ASP A 124 -11.47 -9.25 21.91
C ASP A 124 -12.50 -8.71 22.93
N ARG A 125 -12.18 -8.76 24.23
CA ARG A 125 -13.03 -8.21 25.31
C ARG A 125 -13.04 -6.67 25.29
N ALA A 126 -11.89 -6.03 25.10
CA ALA A 126 -11.78 -4.57 25.00
C ALA A 126 -12.64 -4.07 23.83
N LEU A 127 -12.54 -4.72 22.67
CA LEU A 127 -13.31 -4.36 21.48
C LEU A 127 -14.83 -4.51 21.69
N ALA A 128 -15.27 -5.54 22.43
CA ALA A 128 -16.68 -5.74 22.76
C ALA A 128 -17.23 -4.72 23.76
N LEU A 129 -16.38 -4.12 24.59
CA LEU A 129 -16.73 -3.10 25.58
C LEU A 129 -16.67 -1.66 25.02
N MET A 130 -16.22 -1.47 23.77
CA MET A 130 -16.13 -0.14 23.19
C MET A 130 -17.52 0.49 23.03
N PRO A 131 -17.70 1.75 23.46
CA PRO A 131 -18.97 2.43 23.29
C PRO A 131 -19.28 2.67 21.81
N GLN A 132 -20.58 2.62 21.49
CA GLN A 132 -21.09 2.91 20.14
C GLN A 132 -21.14 4.42 19.86
N GLU A 133 -21.37 5.22 20.90
CA GLU A 133 -21.31 6.68 20.83
C GLU A 133 -19.89 7.16 21.15
N PRO A 134 -19.14 7.69 20.17
CA PRO A 134 -17.75 8.03 20.37
C PRO A 134 -17.61 9.30 21.22
N HIS A 135 -16.85 9.19 22.30
CA HIS A 135 -16.36 10.35 23.06
C HIS A 135 -14.98 10.80 22.56
N LEU A 136 -14.50 11.96 23.04
CA LEU A 136 -13.22 12.55 22.61
C LEU A 136 -12.04 11.56 22.69
N MET A 137 -12.00 10.75 23.73
CA MET A 137 -10.94 9.74 23.92
C MET A 137 -10.99 8.62 22.87
N GLN A 138 -12.19 8.17 22.46
CA GLN A 138 -12.35 7.19 21.39
C GLN A 138 -11.99 7.78 20.03
N HIS A 139 -12.33 9.05 19.77
CA HIS A 139 -11.88 9.74 18.56
C HIS A 139 -10.35 9.81 18.48
N ALA A 140 -9.68 10.13 19.60
CA ALA A 140 -8.22 10.15 19.66
C ALA A 140 -7.61 8.77 19.40
N ALA A 141 -8.15 7.71 20.03
CA ALA A 141 -7.72 6.33 19.80
C ALA A 141 -7.91 5.92 18.33
N ALA A 142 -9.06 6.23 17.74
CA ALA A 142 -9.39 5.96 16.36
C ALA A 142 -8.44 6.65 15.37
N ILE A 143 -8.16 7.95 15.57
CA ILE A 143 -7.22 8.71 14.73
C ILE A 143 -5.81 8.12 14.85
N CYS A 144 -5.38 7.74 16.06
CA CYS A 144 -4.09 7.10 16.27
C CYS A 144 -3.98 5.75 15.53
N LEU A 145 -5.02 4.91 15.56
CA LEU A 145 -5.07 3.65 14.78
C LEU A 145 -4.96 3.91 13.28
N VAL A 146 -5.72 4.88 12.76
CA VAL A 146 -5.70 5.27 11.35
C VAL A 146 -4.31 5.79 10.95
N MET A 147 -3.70 6.66 11.74
CA MET A 147 -2.34 7.15 11.49
C MET A 147 -1.31 6.02 11.50
N ALA A 148 -1.39 5.11 12.48
CA ALA A 148 -0.52 3.95 12.54
C ALA A 148 -0.65 3.09 11.27
N ALA A 149 -1.88 2.85 10.80
CA ALA A 149 -2.16 2.09 9.58
C ALA A 149 -1.67 2.80 8.31
N LEU A 150 -1.94 4.10 8.14
CA LEU A 150 -1.50 4.89 6.99
C LEU A 150 0.03 4.89 6.85
N ILE A 151 0.76 5.05 7.96
CA ILE A 151 2.23 5.00 7.97
C ILE A 151 2.74 3.60 7.60
N LYS A 152 2.16 2.55 8.22
CA LYS A 152 2.56 1.15 8.00
C LYS A 152 2.23 0.64 6.60
N CYS A 153 1.21 1.19 5.96
CA CYS A 153 0.83 0.91 4.58
C CYS A 153 1.53 1.82 3.56
N ALA A 154 2.52 2.64 3.99
CA ALA A 154 3.28 3.53 3.12
C ALA A 154 2.40 4.47 2.28
N GLN A 155 1.41 5.09 2.93
CA GLN A 155 0.54 6.07 2.30
C GLN A 155 1.23 7.43 2.20
N LEU A 156 0.81 8.25 1.26
CA LEU A 156 1.44 9.54 0.98
C LEU A 156 1.14 10.54 2.10
N PRO A 157 2.10 11.43 2.44
CA PRO A 157 3.42 11.61 1.82
C PRO A 157 4.52 10.66 2.37
N LEU A 158 4.21 9.77 3.32
CA LEU A 158 5.18 8.93 4.03
C LEU A 158 5.56 7.64 3.30
N HIS A 159 5.16 7.48 2.05
CA HIS A 159 5.36 6.32 1.18
C HIS A 159 6.82 5.92 0.90
N GLY A 160 7.77 6.86 1.00
CA GLY A 160 9.12 6.68 0.48
C GLY A 160 9.91 5.52 1.06
N TRP A 161 9.64 5.15 2.32
CA TRP A 161 10.32 4.00 2.93
C TRP A 161 10.03 2.70 2.18
N LEU A 162 8.82 2.51 1.64
CA LEU A 162 8.46 1.29 0.91
C LEU A 162 9.02 1.33 -0.52
N ILE A 163 9.00 2.50 -1.16
CA ILE A 163 9.50 2.66 -2.54
C ILE A 163 11.01 2.43 -2.61
N GLN A 164 11.76 2.85 -1.60
CA GLN A 164 13.23 2.73 -1.58
C GLN A 164 13.72 1.32 -1.16
N VAL A 165 12.87 0.51 -0.53
CA VAL A 165 13.22 -0.85 -0.09
C VAL A 165 13.26 -1.88 -1.23
N VAL A 166 13.05 -1.45 -2.48
CA VAL A 166 13.39 -2.25 -3.67
C VAL A 166 14.89 -2.58 -3.79
N GLU A 167 15.72 -1.87 -3.03
CA GLU A 167 17.18 -2.10 -2.92
C GLU A 167 17.54 -3.25 -1.96
N ALA A 168 16.58 -3.73 -1.16
CA ALA A 168 16.75 -4.88 -0.29
C ALA A 168 16.82 -6.20 -1.09
N PRO A 169 17.28 -7.31 -0.48
CA PRO A 169 17.29 -8.59 -1.18
C PRO A 169 15.88 -8.99 -1.64
N THR A 170 15.77 -9.55 -2.85
CA THR A 170 14.50 -9.89 -3.51
C THR A 170 13.47 -10.60 -2.61
N PRO A 171 13.84 -11.58 -1.74
CA PRO A 171 12.86 -12.23 -0.87
C PRO A 171 12.27 -11.29 0.19
N VAL A 172 13.05 -10.30 0.66
CA VAL A 172 12.61 -9.26 1.60
C VAL A 172 11.62 -8.33 0.90
N SER A 173 11.95 -7.87 -0.31
CA SER A 173 11.04 -7.05 -1.11
C SER A 173 9.75 -7.79 -1.43
N ALA A 174 9.81 -9.09 -1.79
CA ALA A 174 8.62 -9.89 -2.02
C ALA A 174 7.71 -9.96 -0.78
N LEU A 175 8.28 -10.14 0.41
CA LEU A 175 7.52 -10.20 1.66
C LEU A 175 6.89 -8.85 2.04
N LEU A 176 7.62 -7.76 1.84
CA LEU A 176 7.13 -6.40 2.10
C LEU A 176 6.03 -5.97 1.14
N HIS A 177 6.24 -6.22 -0.14
CA HIS A 177 5.32 -5.79 -1.18
C HIS A 177 4.15 -6.76 -1.39
N ALA A 178 4.22 -7.98 -0.84
CA ALA A 178 3.05 -8.83 -0.68
C ALA A 178 2.07 -8.28 0.37
N GLY A 179 2.38 -7.21 1.09
CA GLY A 179 1.44 -6.60 2.03
C GLY A 179 1.30 -7.33 3.37
N ILE A 180 1.92 -8.50 3.53
CA ILE A 180 1.93 -9.24 4.81
C ILE A 180 2.57 -8.40 5.92
N ILE A 181 3.63 -7.64 5.63
CA ILE A 181 4.30 -6.81 6.65
C ILE A 181 3.62 -5.44 6.80
N ASN A 182 2.80 -5.04 5.83
CA ASN A 182 2.14 -3.74 5.79
C ASN A 182 0.83 -3.77 6.59
N LEU A 183 0.86 -4.40 7.78
CA LEU A 183 -0.23 -4.82 8.67
C LEU A 183 -1.29 -3.78 9.04
N GLY A 184 -1.29 -2.57 8.47
CA GLY A 184 -2.32 -1.55 8.67
C GLY A 184 -3.72 -2.00 8.28
N GLY A 185 -3.87 -2.75 7.18
CA GLY A 185 -5.18 -3.33 6.81
C GLY A 185 -5.71 -4.29 7.88
N LEU A 186 -4.88 -5.24 8.32
CA LEU A 186 -5.21 -6.14 9.43
C LEU A 186 -5.55 -5.37 10.71
N LEU A 187 -4.73 -4.36 11.07
CA LEU A 187 -4.94 -3.54 12.25
C LEU A 187 -6.34 -2.94 12.26
N LEU A 188 -6.75 -2.30 11.17
CA LEU A 188 -8.07 -1.67 11.08
C LEU A 188 -9.20 -2.71 11.03
N LEU A 189 -9.03 -3.83 10.35
CA LEU A 189 -10.05 -4.89 10.35
C LEU A 189 -10.27 -5.46 11.76
N VAL A 190 -9.20 -5.72 12.52
CA VAL A 190 -9.28 -6.25 13.88
C VAL A 190 -9.83 -5.22 14.86
N THR A 191 -9.41 -3.95 14.73
CA THR A 191 -9.81 -2.88 15.66
C THR A 191 -11.03 -2.09 15.20
N LYS A 192 -11.81 -2.63 14.24
CA LYS A 192 -13.01 -2.00 13.65
C LYS A 192 -13.90 -1.30 14.69
N PRO A 193 -14.33 -1.95 15.81
CA PRO A 193 -15.23 -1.32 16.78
C PRO A 193 -14.71 0.00 17.37
N VAL A 194 -13.39 0.24 17.38
CA VAL A 194 -12.80 1.46 17.92
C VAL A 194 -12.92 2.63 16.93
N TRP A 195 -12.48 2.42 15.68
CA TRP A 195 -12.34 3.50 14.72
C TRP A 195 -13.56 3.69 13.83
N SER A 196 -14.37 2.64 13.60
CA SER A 196 -15.50 2.71 12.67
C SER A 196 -16.62 3.61 13.16
N VAL A 197 -16.71 3.95 14.45
CA VAL A 197 -17.71 4.92 14.93
C VAL A 197 -17.21 6.37 14.83
N SER A 198 -15.91 6.58 14.62
CA SER A 198 -15.28 7.90 14.59
C SER A 198 -15.31 8.52 13.18
N THR A 199 -16.28 9.39 12.92
CA THR A 199 -16.38 10.20 11.68
C THR A 199 -15.04 10.84 11.28
N PRO A 200 -14.32 11.58 12.14
CA PRO A 200 -13.06 12.20 11.73
C PRO A 200 -11.97 11.18 11.34
N ALA A 201 -11.92 10.02 12.00
CA ALA A 201 -10.96 8.97 11.66
C ALA A 201 -11.26 8.33 10.28
N ILE A 202 -12.54 8.10 9.96
CA ILE A 202 -12.98 7.57 8.67
C ILE A 202 -12.67 8.57 7.55
N TRP A 203 -12.97 9.84 7.75
CA TRP A 203 -12.67 10.89 6.77
C TRP A 203 -11.17 10.99 6.49
N LEU A 204 -10.35 10.99 7.55
CA LEU A 204 -8.90 10.96 7.43
C LEU A 204 -8.42 9.74 6.63
N LEU A 205 -8.90 8.55 6.98
CA LEU A 205 -8.54 7.29 6.33
C LEU A 205 -8.89 7.35 4.83
N CYS A 206 -10.14 7.62 4.49
CA CYS A 206 -10.64 7.59 3.13
C CYS A 206 -9.99 8.66 2.24
N LEU A 207 -9.83 9.90 2.72
CA LEU A 207 -9.23 10.95 1.91
C LEU A 207 -7.75 10.70 1.66
N VAL A 208 -6.97 10.34 2.69
CA VAL A 208 -5.54 10.06 2.52
C VAL A 208 -5.34 8.81 1.65
N ALA A 209 -6.14 7.76 1.86
CA ALA A 209 -6.08 6.53 1.07
C ALA A 209 -6.47 6.75 -0.40
N ALA A 210 -7.53 7.53 -0.68
CA ALA A 210 -7.95 7.84 -2.04
C ALA A 210 -6.91 8.66 -2.80
N VAL A 211 -6.38 9.73 -2.19
CA VAL A 211 -5.30 10.54 -2.78
C VAL A 211 -4.06 9.68 -3.00
N SER A 212 -3.66 8.90 -2.00
CA SER A 212 -2.48 8.05 -2.08
C SER A 212 -2.60 7.01 -3.18
N CYS A 213 -3.74 6.32 -3.26
CA CYS A 213 -4.06 5.35 -4.30
C CYS A 213 -3.91 5.96 -5.70
N CYS A 214 -4.57 7.10 -5.93
CA CYS A 214 -4.60 7.79 -7.21
C CYS A 214 -3.22 8.30 -7.62
N VAL A 215 -2.52 9.02 -6.73
CA VAL A 215 -1.19 9.58 -7.02
C VAL A 215 -0.18 8.46 -7.25
N ALA A 216 -0.20 7.41 -6.42
CA ALA A 216 0.70 6.27 -6.60
C ALA A 216 0.43 5.51 -7.91
N ALA A 217 -0.83 5.37 -8.33
CA ALA A 217 -1.19 4.76 -9.59
C ALA A 217 -0.74 5.60 -10.81
N LEU A 218 -0.83 6.94 -10.75
CA LEU A 218 -0.29 7.83 -11.80
C LEU A 218 1.21 7.68 -11.92
N ILE A 219 1.92 7.71 -10.79
CA ILE A 219 3.37 7.57 -10.77
C ILE A 219 3.76 6.19 -11.33
N MET A 220 3.11 5.12 -10.86
CA MET A 220 3.31 3.75 -11.38
C MET A 220 3.22 3.71 -12.91
N ALA A 221 2.21 4.35 -13.50
CA ALA A 221 1.98 4.34 -14.95
C ALA A 221 3.13 4.96 -15.75
N THR A 222 3.91 5.86 -15.14
CA THR A 222 5.06 6.53 -15.77
C THR A 222 6.42 5.85 -15.52
N ARG A 223 6.53 4.99 -14.49
CA ARG A 223 7.82 4.39 -14.09
C ARG A 223 8.30 3.35 -15.09
N ILE A 224 9.58 3.43 -15.45
CA ILE A 224 10.21 2.51 -16.39
C ILE A 224 10.72 1.22 -15.73
N SER A 225 11.40 1.35 -14.58
CA SER A 225 11.90 0.19 -13.83
C SER A 225 10.75 -0.67 -13.31
N ILE A 226 10.75 -1.97 -13.65
CA ILE A 226 9.69 -2.91 -13.24
C ILE A 226 9.59 -3.00 -11.72
N LYS A 227 10.73 -3.10 -11.02
CA LYS A 227 10.73 -3.20 -9.54
C LYS A 227 10.16 -1.94 -8.90
N VAL A 228 10.54 -0.77 -9.40
CA VAL A 228 10.02 0.52 -8.89
C VAL A 228 8.54 0.67 -9.22
N ARG A 229 8.12 0.30 -10.43
CA ARG A 229 6.70 0.25 -10.82
C ARG A 229 5.91 -0.66 -9.89
N LEU A 230 6.42 -1.85 -9.60
CA LEU A 230 5.79 -2.78 -8.67
C LEU A 230 5.73 -2.25 -7.24
N ALA A 231 6.75 -1.51 -6.78
CA ALA A 231 6.69 -0.85 -5.48
C ALA A 231 5.60 0.23 -5.42
N TRP A 232 5.53 1.10 -6.43
CA TRP A 232 4.47 2.12 -6.52
C TRP A 232 3.08 1.50 -6.61
N SER A 233 2.93 0.42 -7.38
CA SER A 233 1.68 -0.32 -7.43
C SER A 233 1.30 -0.93 -6.07
N THR A 234 2.27 -1.23 -5.20
CA THR A 234 1.97 -1.70 -3.84
C THR A 234 1.39 -0.57 -3.01
N SER A 235 2.00 0.62 -3.02
CA SER A 235 1.46 1.80 -2.33
C SER A 235 0.04 2.13 -2.81
N ALA A 236 -0.20 2.04 -4.13
CA ALA A 236 -1.52 2.25 -4.72
C ALA A 236 -2.56 1.23 -4.24
N GLN A 237 -2.24 -0.07 -4.30
CA GLN A 237 -3.16 -1.15 -3.90
C GLN A 237 -3.41 -1.18 -2.39
N MET A 238 -2.40 -0.89 -1.57
CA MET A 238 -2.59 -0.72 -0.12
C MET A 238 -3.48 0.49 0.19
N GLY A 239 -3.34 1.59 -0.56
CA GLY A 239 -4.25 2.73 -0.47
C GLY A 239 -5.69 2.35 -0.85
N LEU A 240 -5.88 1.62 -1.94
CA LEU A 240 -7.19 1.12 -2.34
C LEU A 240 -7.80 0.21 -1.27
N MET A 241 -7.03 -0.72 -0.70
CA MET A 241 -7.48 -1.59 0.39
C MET A 241 -7.88 -0.80 1.65
N LEU A 242 -7.12 0.24 2.02
CA LEU A 242 -7.49 1.11 3.14
C LEU A 242 -8.76 1.93 2.85
N LEU A 243 -8.97 2.33 1.59
CA LEU A 243 -10.18 3.00 1.15
C LEU A 243 -11.39 2.05 1.19
N GLU A 244 -11.23 0.80 0.76
CA GLU A 244 -12.25 -0.26 0.89
C GLU A 244 -12.65 -0.46 2.35
N ILE A 245 -11.66 -0.56 3.26
CA ILE A 245 -11.90 -0.66 4.71
C ILE A 245 -12.66 0.58 5.21
N GLY A 246 -12.21 1.79 4.87
CA GLY A 246 -12.82 3.03 5.34
C GLY A 246 -14.27 3.22 4.86
N LEU A 247 -14.59 2.71 3.68
CA LEU A 247 -15.94 2.72 3.11
C LEU A 247 -16.80 1.54 3.58
N GLY A 248 -16.25 0.63 4.38
CA GLY A 248 -17.00 -0.49 4.97
C GLY A 248 -17.01 -1.78 4.15
N TYR A 249 -16.26 -1.85 3.04
CA TYR A 249 -16.14 -3.04 2.20
C TYR A 249 -15.10 -4.03 2.76
N TYR A 250 -15.30 -4.50 3.99
CA TYR A 250 -14.30 -5.28 4.72
C TYR A 250 -13.94 -6.62 4.07
N ASP A 251 -14.93 -7.34 3.52
CA ASP A 251 -14.70 -8.62 2.84
C ASP A 251 -13.92 -8.44 1.54
N LEU A 252 -14.26 -7.39 0.78
CA LEU A 252 -13.50 -7.03 -0.42
C LEU A 252 -12.06 -6.67 -0.06
N ALA A 253 -11.85 -5.91 1.03
CA ALA A 253 -10.51 -5.61 1.51
C ALA A 253 -9.72 -6.87 1.94
N LEU A 254 -10.38 -7.86 2.55
CA LEU A 254 -9.74 -9.13 2.92
C LEU A 254 -9.40 -9.96 1.67
N LEU A 255 -10.34 -10.08 0.72
CA LEU A 255 -10.12 -10.77 -0.55
C LEU A 255 -9.00 -10.09 -1.34
N HIS A 256 -9.02 -8.77 -1.40
CA HIS A 256 -7.98 -7.95 -2.00
C HIS A 256 -6.63 -8.24 -1.33
N LEU A 257 -6.54 -8.21 0.01
CA LEU A 257 -5.31 -8.53 0.73
C LEU A 257 -4.75 -9.91 0.34
N VAL A 258 -5.60 -10.94 0.28
CA VAL A 258 -5.19 -12.31 -0.14
C VAL A 258 -4.69 -12.32 -1.58
N ALA A 259 -5.49 -11.80 -2.52
CA ALA A 259 -5.16 -11.77 -3.94
C ALA A 259 -3.88 -10.97 -4.21
N HIS A 260 -3.76 -9.79 -3.59
CA HIS A 260 -2.59 -8.93 -3.65
C HIS A 260 -1.35 -9.66 -3.15
N SER A 261 -1.44 -10.32 -1.99
CA SER A 261 -0.30 -11.00 -1.38
C SER A 261 0.28 -12.09 -2.28
N VAL A 262 -0.59 -12.94 -2.85
CA VAL A 262 -0.18 -14.02 -3.76
C VAL A 262 0.38 -13.45 -5.06
N TYR A 263 -0.34 -12.53 -5.71
CA TYR A 263 0.09 -11.91 -6.96
C TYR A 263 1.44 -11.18 -6.81
N LYS A 264 1.60 -10.41 -5.74
CA LYS A 264 2.82 -9.62 -5.52
C LYS A 264 4.01 -10.45 -5.15
N ALA A 265 3.85 -11.46 -4.30
CA ALA A 265 4.93 -12.38 -4.01
C ALA A 265 5.42 -13.05 -5.31
N HIS A 266 4.49 -13.54 -6.14
CA HIS A 266 4.85 -14.08 -7.46
C HIS A 266 5.55 -13.03 -8.33
N ALA A 267 4.98 -11.83 -8.49
CA ALA A 267 5.56 -10.78 -9.33
C ALA A 267 6.98 -10.42 -8.89
N PHE A 268 7.24 -10.17 -7.60
CA PHE A 268 8.58 -9.80 -7.13
C PHE A 268 9.60 -10.94 -7.24
N LEU A 269 9.18 -12.19 -7.09
CA LEU A 269 10.07 -13.35 -7.22
C LEU A 269 10.35 -13.73 -8.69
N SER A 270 9.46 -13.36 -9.62
CA SER A 270 9.53 -13.70 -11.05
C SER A 270 10.08 -12.57 -11.95
N VAL A 271 10.30 -11.36 -11.43
CA VAL A 271 10.72 -10.21 -12.24
C VAL A 271 12.18 -10.28 -12.68
N SER A 272 12.38 -10.21 -13.99
CA SER A 272 13.64 -9.82 -14.66
C SER A 272 13.68 -8.31 -14.95
N GLU A 273 14.85 -7.71 -15.09
CA GLU A 273 15.01 -6.24 -15.16
C GLU A 273 14.48 -5.55 -16.44
N VAL A 274 14.16 -6.30 -17.50
CA VAL A 274 13.79 -5.72 -18.80
C VAL A 274 12.27 -5.53 -18.92
N ALA A 275 11.81 -4.27 -18.99
CA ALA A 275 10.45 -3.92 -19.43
C ALA A 275 10.48 -3.29 -20.82
N TYR A 276 9.66 -3.82 -21.73
CA TYR A 276 9.24 -3.09 -22.92
C TYR A 276 8.02 -2.22 -22.57
N ILE A 277 8.15 -0.90 -22.69
CA ILE A 277 7.00 0.01 -22.61
C ILE A 277 6.55 0.28 -24.04
N LYS A 278 5.43 -0.30 -24.43
CA LYS A 278 4.78 0.07 -25.68
C LYS A 278 4.19 1.47 -25.49
N GLN A 279 4.67 2.45 -26.25
CA GLN A 279 4.02 3.77 -26.30
C GLN A 279 2.58 3.60 -26.78
N SER A 280 1.64 4.17 -26.03
CA SER A 280 0.24 4.23 -26.45
C SER A 280 0.12 5.11 -27.70
N GLU A 281 -0.68 4.67 -28.67
CA GLU A 281 -1.05 5.51 -29.80
C GLU A 281 -1.77 6.76 -29.30
N ALA A 282 -1.36 7.93 -29.80
CA ALA A 282 -2.01 9.20 -29.47
C ALA A 282 -3.48 9.15 -29.87
N ARG A 283 -4.38 9.55 -28.96
CA ARG A 283 -5.83 9.57 -29.20
C ARG A 283 -6.39 10.97 -28.96
N SER A 284 -7.51 11.28 -29.59
CA SER A 284 -8.19 12.55 -29.38
C SER A 284 -8.78 12.60 -27.96
N LEU A 285 -8.33 13.59 -27.17
CA LEU A 285 -8.81 13.81 -25.81
C LEU A 285 -10.35 13.92 -25.72
N PRO A 286 -11.06 14.61 -26.64
CA PRO A 286 -12.52 14.69 -26.58
C PRO A 286 -13.21 13.32 -26.66
N ARG A 287 -12.66 12.40 -27.47
CA ARG A 287 -13.21 11.05 -27.62
C ARG A 287 -13.04 10.25 -26.32
N VAL A 288 -11.89 10.37 -25.66
CA VAL A 288 -11.62 9.67 -24.39
C VAL A 288 -12.56 10.19 -23.29
N VAL A 289 -12.67 11.51 -23.16
CA VAL A 289 -13.56 12.15 -22.17
C VAL A 289 -15.01 11.76 -22.42
N MET A 290 -15.48 11.81 -23.67
CA MET A 290 -16.84 11.41 -24.02
C MET A 290 -17.13 9.96 -23.64
N VAL A 291 -16.25 9.02 -23.99
CA VAL A 291 -16.46 7.60 -23.67
C VAL A 291 -16.44 7.35 -22.16
N PHE A 292 -15.56 8.03 -21.42
CA PHE A 292 -15.56 7.94 -19.96
C PHE A 292 -16.86 8.46 -19.35
N VAL A 293 -17.32 9.66 -19.74
CA VAL A 293 -18.56 10.25 -19.21
C VAL A 293 -19.77 9.37 -19.53
N LEU A 294 -19.82 8.78 -20.73
CA LEU A 294 -20.89 7.85 -21.10
C LEU A 294 -20.88 6.59 -20.22
N PHE A 295 -19.70 5.99 -19.98
CA PHE A 295 -19.60 4.86 -19.05
C PHE A 295 -19.91 5.25 -17.61
N GLN A 296 -19.54 6.46 -17.19
CA GLN A 296 -19.83 6.98 -15.86
C GLN A 296 -21.34 7.06 -15.63
N LEU A 297 -22.06 7.68 -16.55
CA LEU A 297 -23.51 7.81 -16.50
C LEU A 297 -24.19 6.43 -16.55
N ALA A 298 -23.70 5.53 -17.39
CA ALA A 298 -24.23 4.16 -17.48
C ALA A 298 -24.02 3.36 -16.18
N CYS A 299 -22.84 3.45 -15.56
CA CYS A 299 -22.55 2.75 -14.31
C CYS A 299 -23.38 3.32 -13.15
N ILE A 300 -23.51 4.65 -13.06
CA ILE A 300 -24.34 5.30 -12.03
C ILE A 300 -25.82 4.92 -12.21
N ALA A 301 -26.34 4.95 -13.43
CA ALA A 301 -27.72 4.55 -13.72
C ALA A 301 -27.96 3.07 -13.37
N ALA A 302 -27.02 2.19 -13.74
CA ALA A 302 -27.10 0.77 -13.39
C ALA A 302 -27.04 0.54 -11.87
N ALA A 303 -26.14 1.23 -11.15
CA ALA A 303 -26.05 1.15 -9.70
C ALA A 303 -27.35 1.61 -9.03
N TRP A 304 -27.94 2.71 -9.51
CA TRP A 304 -29.20 3.22 -9.01
C TRP A 304 -30.36 2.24 -9.25
N LEU A 305 -30.45 1.65 -10.45
CA LEU A 305 -31.47 0.66 -10.79
C LEU A 305 -31.34 -0.63 -9.97
N LEU A 306 -30.11 -1.10 -9.70
CA LEU A 306 -29.87 -2.37 -9.02
C LEU A 306 -29.90 -2.25 -7.50
N THR A 307 -29.45 -1.12 -6.95
CA THR A 307 -29.22 -0.97 -5.50
C THR A 307 -30.03 0.16 -4.86
N GLY A 308 -30.79 0.93 -5.65
CA GLY A 308 -31.48 2.14 -5.18
C GLY A 308 -30.54 3.31 -4.84
N SER A 309 -29.22 3.18 -5.09
CA SER A 309 -28.22 4.19 -4.77
C SER A 309 -27.19 4.35 -5.90
N ALA A 310 -26.72 5.58 -6.13
CA ALA A 310 -25.84 5.90 -7.25
C ALA A 310 -24.42 5.27 -7.15
N LYS A 311 -23.99 4.89 -5.94
CA LYS A 311 -22.64 4.37 -5.62
C LYS A 311 -21.53 5.08 -6.43
N TRP A 312 -21.27 6.35 -6.11
CA TRP A 312 -20.47 7.28 -6.91
C TRP A 312 -19.03 6.81 -7.16
N LEU A 313 -18.32 6.39 -6.12
CA LEU A 313 -16.92 5.98 -6.24
C LEU A 313 -16.77 4.65 -7.01
N PRO A 314 -17.50 3.56 -6.68
CA PRO A 314 -17.39 2.33 -7.44
C PRO A 314 -17.77 2.49 -8.91
N SER A 315 -18.79 3.31 -9.20
CA SER A 315 -19.15 3.67 -10.57
C SER A 315 -18.02 4.42 -11.30
N ALA A 316 -17.32 5.33 -10.60
CA ALA A 316 -16.16 6.04 -11.15
C ALA A 316 -14.99 5.13 -11.52
N LEU A 317 -14.65 4.20 -10.63
CA LEU A 317 -13.58 3.25 -10.87
C LEU A 317 -13.93 2.28 -12.00
N LEU A 318 -15.15 1.75 -12.03
CA LEU A 318 -15.60 0.83 -13.08
C LEU A 318 -15.64 1.52 -14.45
N ALA A 319 -16.20 2.74 -14.53
CA ALA A 319 -16.25 3.51 -15.77
C ALA A 319 -14.84 3.81 -16.31
N MET A 320 -13.88 4.09 -15.44
CA MET A 320 -12.49 4.33 -15.82
C MET A 320 -11.83 3.09 -16.43
N VAL A 321 -12.05 1.90 -15.86
CA VAL A 321 -11.53 0.65 -16.41
C VAL A 321 -12.19 0.35 -17.76
N LEU A 322 -13.51 0.49 -17.87
CA LEU A 322 -14.25 0.30 -19.12
C LEU A 322 -13.77 1.27 -20.21
N ALA A 323 -13.61 2.55 -19.88
CA ALA A 323 -13.07 3.53 -20.81
C ALA A 323 -11.66 3.14 -21.27
N THR A 324 -10.81 2.63 -20.37
CA THR A 324 -9.44 2.19 -20.69
C THR A 324 -9.41 0.97 -21.62
N ILE A 325 -10.30 -0.01 -21.42
CA ILE A 325 -10.48 -1.18 -22.31
C ILE A 325 -10.85 -0.71 -23.72
N TRP A 326 -11.88 0.13 -23.81
CA TRP A 326 -12.36 0.66 -25.09
C TRP A 326 -11.34 1.59 -25.78
N MET A 327 -10.51 2.26 -24.99
CA MET A 327 -9.46 3.14 -25.47
C MET A 327 -8.11 2.46 -25.76
N ASN A 328 -7.91 1.18 -25.46
CA ASN A 328 -6.60 0.55 -25.71
C ASN A 328 -6.65 -0.73 -26.55
N LEU A 329 -7.77 -1.44 -26.56
CA LEU A 329 -7.94 -2.63 -27.41
C LEU A 329 -8.44 -2.19 -28.79
N ASN A 330 -7.87 -2.71 -29.87
CA ASN A 330 -8.37 -2.40 -31.23
C ASN A 330 -9.41 -3.43 -31.74
N ARG A 331 -9.45 -4.64 -31.17
CA ARG A 331 -10.38 -5.71 -31.57
C ARG A 331 -11.72 -5.60 -30.84
N SER A 332 -12.81 -5.41 -31.58
CA SER A 332 -14.17 -5.23 -31.04
C SER A 332 -14.66 -6.41 -30.20
N GLY A 333 -14.43 -7.65 -30.65
CA GLY A 333 -14.83 -8.86 -29.89
C GLY A 333 -14.17 -8.94 -28.51
N TRP A 334 -12.89 -8.62 -28.42
CA TRP A 334 -12.17 -8.60 -27.13
C TRP A 334 -12.60 -7.45 -26.23
N ARG A 335 -12.98 -6.27 -26.78
CA ARG A 335 -13.53 -5.17 -25.98
C ARG A 335 -14.81 -5.61 -25.27
N LEU A 336 -15.73 -6.24 -26.00
CA LEU A 336 -17.00 -6.68 -25.45
C LEU A 336 -16.80 -7.80 -24.43
N LEU A 337 -16.01 -8.83 -24.78
CA LEU A 337 -15.74 -9.95 -23.87
C LEU A 337 -15.13 -9.48 -22.53
N LEU A 338 -14.09 -8.64 -22.58
CA LEU A 338 -13.43 -8.16 -21.37
C LEU A 338 -14.31 -7.20 -20.56
N SER A 339 -15.09 -6.34 -21.22
CA SER A 339 -16.03 -5.45 -20.54
C SER A 339 -17.12 -6.25 -19.83
N SER A 340 -17.73 -7.22 -20.51
CA SER A 340 -18.76 -8.08 -19.93
C SER A 340 -18.20 -8.92 -18.78
N ALA A 341 -17.02 -9.54 -18.98
CA ALA A 341 -16.37 -10.31 -17.92
C ALA A 341 -16.09 -9.46 -16.68
N LEU A 342 -15.62 -8.21 -16.86
CA LEU A 342 -15.36 -7.28 -15.76
C LEU A 342 -16.65 -6.90 -15.02
N VAL A 343 -17.70 -6.50 -15.75
CA VAL A 343 -18.98 -6.11 -15.15
C VAL A 343 -19.64 -7.28 -14.41
N ILE A 344 -19.62 -8.47 -15.00
CA ILE A 344 -20.13 -9.70 -14.36
C ILE A 344 -19.31 -10.03 -13.11
N SER A 345 -17.98 -9.99 -13.20
CA SER A 345 -17.11 -10.28 -12.04
C SER A 345 -17.32 -9.28 -10.91
N TYR A 346 -17.41 -7.99 -11.24
CA TYR A 346 -17.70 -6.93 -10.27
C TYR A 346 -19.10 -7.12 -9.64
N GLY A 347 -20.12 -7.41 -10.46
CA GLY A 347 -21.48 -7.67 -9.99
C GLY A 347 -21.55 -8.89 -9.06
N LEU A 348 -20.87 -9.99 -9.39
CA LEU A 348 -20.78 -11.19 -8.56
C LEU A 348 -20.06 -10.91 -7.23
N LEU A 349 -18.98 -10.13 -7.24
CA LEU A 349 -18.26 -9.74 -6.03
C LEU A 349 -19.13 -8.87 -5.11
N VAL A 350 -19.83 -7.87 -5.67
CA VAL A 350 -20.74 -7.01 -4.90
C VAL A 350 -21.91 -7.81 -4.35
N TRP A 351 -22.52 -8.69 -5.17
CA TRP A 351 -23.62 -9.55 -4.74
C TRP A 351 -23.16 -10.50 -3.63
N GLY A 352 -22.02 -11.15 -3.78
CA GLY A 352 -21.46 -12.04 -2.77
C GLY A 352 -21.14 -11.32 -1.46
N ALA A 353 -20.53 -10.13 -1.54
CA ALA A 353 -20.26 -9.31 -0.36
C ALA A 353 -21.56 -8.89 0.37
N ALA A 354 -22.62 -8.56 -0.38
CA ALA A 354 -23.91 -8.19 0.21
C ALA A 354 -24.62 -9.34 0.95
N GLN A 355 -24.26 -10.60 0.70
CA GLN A 355 -24.81 -11.75 1.45
C GLN A 355 -24.10 -11.98 2.79
N ILE A 356 -22.93 -11.38 2.99
CA ILE A 356 -22.05 -11.65 4.14
C ILE A 356 -22.04 -10.48 5.12
N ILE A 357 -22.18 -9.23 4.64
CA ILE A 357 -22.06 -8.02 5.46
C ILE A 357 -23.16 -7.00 5.14
N ASP A 358 -23.74 -6.41 6.20
CA ASP A 358 -24.48 -5.16 6.10
C ASP A 358 -23.51 -4.01 5.77
N ASN A 359 -23.59 -3.52 4.52
CA ASN A 359 -22.85 -2.35 4.10
C ASN A 359 -23.24 -1.17 4.99
N ARG A 360 -22.25 -0.45 5.51
CA ARG A 360 -22.51 0.78 6.24
C ARG A 360 -22.98 1.85 5.27
N ASP A 361 -23.94 2.67 5.69
CA ASP A 361 -24.24 3.91 5.01
C ASP A 361 -23.04 4.86 5.08
N ILE A 362 -22.42 5.03 3.92
CA ILE A 362 -21.34 6.00 3.72
C ILE A 362 -22.00 7.37 3.62
N SER A 363 -21.48 8.36 4.35
CA SER A 363 -21.97 9.73 4.21
C SER A 363 -21.79 10.20 2.76
N LEU A 364 -22.88 10.65 2.13
CA LEU A 364 -22.86 11.18 0.75
C LEU A 364 -21.70 12.16 0.48
N PRO A 365 -21.34 13.10 1.38
CA PRO A 365 -20.22 14.00 1.14
C PRO A 365 -18.87 13.29 1.00
N LEU A 366 -18.63 12.24 1.79
CA LEU A 366 -17.40 11.45 1.71
C LEU A 366 -17.32 10.66 0.41
N GLU A 367 -18.45 10.09 -0.02
CA GLU A 367 -18.52 9.35 -1.27
C GLU A 367 -18.28 10.25 -2.48
N LEU A 368 -18.88 11.44 -2.48
CA LEU A 368 -18.65 12.45 -3.52
C LEU A 368 -17.20 12.96 -3.52
N ALA A 369 -16.61 13.20 -2.35
CA ALA A 369 -15.22 13.65 -2.24
C ALA A 369 -14.24 12.60 -2.79
N THR A 370 -14.43 11.32 -2.42
CA THR A 370 -13.59 10.23 -2.92
C THR A 370 -13.80 9.96 -4.41
N ALA A 371 -15.04 10.04 -4.90
CA ALA A 371 -15.34 9.97 -6.33
C ALA A 371 -14.72 11.14 -7.12
N ALA A 372 -14.71 12.35 -6.58
CA ALA A 372 -14.07 13.50 -7.20
C ALA A 372 -12.56 13.27 -7.36
N ILE A 373 -11.89 12.74 -6.34
CA ILE A 373 -10.47 12.36 -6.40
C ILE A 373 -10.23 11.32 -7.51
N ALA A 374 -11.08 10.30 -7.61
CA ALA A 374 -10.98 9.27 -8.65
C ALA A 374 -11.20 9.83 -10.06
N ASN A 375 -12.14 10.77 -10.24
CA ASN A 375 -12.37 11.44 -11.52
C ASN A 375 -11.17 12.32 -11.93
N VAL A 376 -10.58 13.07 -10.99
CA VAL A 376 -9.36 13.85 -11.24
C VAL A 376 -8.21 12.93 -11.66
N PHE A 377 -8.04 11.81 -10.95
CA PHE A 377 -7.08 10.78 -11.33
C PHE A 377 -7.27 10.29 -12.77
N ALA A 378 -8.51 9.96 -13.16
CA ALA A 378 -8.82 9.45 -14.47
C ALA A 378 -8.46 10.47 -15.58
N ILE A 379 -8.81 11.75 -15.36
CA ILE A 379 -8.46 12.85 -16.26
C ILE A 379 -6.93 12.98 -16.39
N CYS A 380 -6.20 13.00 -15.27
CA CYS A 380 -4.74 13.08 -15.27
C CYS A 380 -4.11 11.90 -16.02
N TYR A 381 -4.60 10.68 -15.77
CA TYR A 381 -4.12 9.47 -16.42
C TYR A 381 -4.25 9.56 -17.95
N TRP A 382 -5.41 10.00 -18.47
CA TRP A 382 -5.61 10.14 -19.91
C TRP A 382 -4.79 11.26 -20.53
N LEU A 383 -4.63 12.39 -19.84
CA LEU A 383 -3.77 13.48 -20.32
C LEU A 383 -2.32 13.00 -20.54
N ILE A 384 -1.82 12.13 -19.66
CA ILE A 384 -0.47 11.60 -19.77
C ILE A 384 -0.38 10.55 -20.88
N HIS A 385 -1.35 9.63 -20.98
CA HIS A 385 -1.27 8.49 -21.89
C HIS A 385 -1.74 8.75 -23.33
N HIS A 386 -2.73 9.62 -23.52
CA HIS A 386 -3.36 9.81 -24.83
C HIS A 386 -2.98 11.10 -25.52
N THR A 387 -2.37 12.05 -24.79
CA THR A 387 -1.97 13.36 -25.33
C THR A 387 -0.48 13.69 -25.16
N PRO A 388 0.47 12.79 -25.54
CA PRO A 388 1.91 12.98 -25.32
C PRO A 388 2.51 14.13 -26.14
N GLN A 389 1.79 14.61 -27.16
CA GLN A 389 2.20 15.71 -28.05
C GLN A 389 2.18 17.09 -27.38
N TYR A 390 1.46 17.26 -26.26
CA TYR A 390 1.36 18.56 -25.59
C TYR A 390 2.46 18.72 -24.53
N ALA A 391 3.08 19.90 -24.48
CA ALA A 391 4.14 20.23 -23.52
C ALA A 391 3.71 20.05 -22.06
N VAL A 392 2.45 20.33 -21.74
CA VAL A 392 1.89 20.13 -20.38
C VAL A 392 1.92 18.65 -20.02
N SER A 393 1.49 17.75 -20.91
CA SER A 393 1.52 16.30 -20.69
C SER A 393 2.94 15.79 -20.48
N GLN A 394 3.91 16.27 -21.26
CA GLN A 394 5.32 15.91 -21.12
C GLN A 394 5.90 16.36 -19.76
N ARG A 395 5.62 17.59 -19.32
CA ARG A 395 6.05 18.08 -18.00
C ARG A 395 5.46 17.24 -16.87
N TRP A 396 4.17 16.92 -16.95
CA TRP A 396 3.51 16.04 -15.98
C TRP A 396 4.11 14.64 -15.98
N PHE A 397 4.36 14.05 -17.14
CA PHE A 397 5.01 12.74 -17.27
C PHE A 397 6.40 12.74 -16.61
N ILE A 398 7.22 13.77 -16.84
CA ILE A 398 8.56 13.88 -16.23
C ILE A 398 8.45 13.98 -14.71
N SER A 399 7.58 14.86 -14.20
CA SER A 399 7.38 15.04 -12.75
C SER A 399 6.84 13.77 -12.09
N LEU A 400 5.88 13.08 -12.70
CA LEU A 400 5.35 11.81 -12.19
C LEU A 400 6.39 10.69 -12.26
N ASN A 401 7.18 10.64 -13.33
CA ASN A 401 8.28 9.68 -13.44
C ASN A 401 9.38 9.97 -12.41
N ALA A 402 9.50 11.19 -11.88
CA ALA A 402 10.34 11.51 -10.72
C ALA A 402 9.66 11.14 -9.37
N GLY A 403 8.37 10.83 -9.37
CA GLY A 403 7.59 10.59 -8.15
C GLY A 403 7.13 11.86 -7.46
N LEU A 404 6.95 12.94 -8.24
CA LEU A 404 6.55 14.27 -7.79
C LEU A 404 7.46 14.88 -6.71
N TYR A 405 8.67 14.34 -6.53
CA TYR A 405 9.62 14.70 -5.47
C TYR A 405 9.03 14.64 -4.04
N LEU A 406 7.94 13.89 -3.85
CA LEU A 406 7.19 13.84 -2.59
C LEU A 406 7.99 13.25 -1.42
N ASP A 407 9.07 12.56 -1.73
CA ASP A 407 9.92 11.88 -0.76
C ASP A 407 11.20 12.65 -0.41
N GLU A 408 11.48 13.75 -1.11
CA GLU A 408 12.73 14.50 -1.03
C GLU A 408 12.92 15.13 0.36
N TRP A 409 11.86 15.73 0.91
CA TRP A 409 11.89 16.32 2.24
C TRP A 409 12.19 15.27 3.33
N LEU A 410 11.58 14.08 3.22
CA LEU A 410 11.77 13.02 4.20
C LEU A 410 13.16 12.40 4.06
N THR A 411 13.69 12.29 2.84
CA THR A 411 15.09 11.88 2.61
C THR A 411 16.07 12.84 3.29
N ARG A 412 15.88 14.15 3.12
CA ARG A 412 16.71 15.17 3.77
C ARG A 412 16.64 15.09 5.29
N LEU A 413 15.43 14.92 5.84
CA LEU A 413 15.22 14.77 7.28
C LEU A 413 15.92 13.52 7.83
N VAL A 414 15.83 12.38 7.12
CA VAL A 414 16.50 11.14 7.53
C VAL A 414 18.02 11.28 7.47
N LEU A 415 18.56 11.88 6.41
CA LEU A 415 20.01 12.10 6.30
C LEU A 415 20.54 13.08 7.35
N TRP A 416 19.72 14.04 7.76
CA TRP A 416 20.05 14.96 8.86
C TRP A 416 20.05 14.25 10.22
N LEU A 417 19.06 13.39 10.49
CA LEU A 417 18.95 12.65 11.76
C LEU A 417 19.93 11.46 11.86
N TRP A 418 20.09 10.72 10.77
CA TRP A 418 20.81 9.44 10.74
C TRP A 418 21.49 9.23 9.37
N PRO A 419 22.63 9.91 9.12
CA PRO A 419 23.36 9.81 7.87
C PRO A 419 23.86 8.37 7.65
N SER A 420 23.86 7.92 6.38
CA SER A 420 24.31 6.56 6.02
C SER A 420 25.80 6.32 6.18
N HIS A 421 26.61 7.39 6.28
CA HIS A 421 28.04 7.35 6.58
C HIS A 421 28.45 8.56 7.43
N PRO A 422 29.60 8.50 8.14
CA PRO A 422 30.19 9.68 8.76
C PRO A 422 30.42 10.78 7.72
N ILE A 423 30.27 12.05 8.12
CA ILE A 423 30.44 13.21 7.21
C ILE A 423 31.78 13.16 6.45
N HIS A 424 32.84 12.64 7.08
CA HIS A 424 34.16 12.45 6.47
C HIS A 424 34.18 11.53 5.24
N TYR A 425 33.28 10.54 5.13
CA TYR A 425 33.15 9.69 3.94
C TYR A 425 32.66 10.48 2.71
N TYR A 426 31.74 11.42 2.90
CA TYR A 426 31.27 12.28 1.81
C TYR A 426 32.31 13.34 1.42
N GLN A 427 33.06 13.84 2.41
CA GLN A 427 34.18 14.77 2.17
C GLN A 427 35.33 14.10 1.38
N SER A 428 35.69 12.86 1.72
CA SER A 428 36.75 12.11 1.01
C SER A 428 36.34 11.73 -0.42
N ARG A 429 35.07 11.37 -0.65
CA ARG A 429 34.53 11.07 -1.99
C ARG A 429 34.55 12.29 -2.93
N ASN A 430 34.23 13.48 -2.41
CA ASN A 430 34.33 14.73 -3.18
C ASN A 430 35.79 15.11 -3.49
N ASN A 431 36.74 14.79 -2.62
CA ASN A 431 38.16 14.96 -2.92
C ASN A 431 38.64 13.98 -3.99
N VAL A 432 38.16 12.73 -4.00
CA VAL A 432 38.52 11.74 -5.04
C VAL A 432 37.91 12.08 -6.40
N SER A 433 36.69 12.63 -6.46
CA SER A 433 36.11 13.11 -7.73
C SER A 433 36.82 14.37 -8.26
N ALA A 434 37.26 15.28 -7.39
CA ALA A 434 38.12 16.41 -7.75
C ALA A 434 39.50 15.98 -8.27
N VAL A 435 40.08 14.91 -7.70
CA VAL A 435 41.34 14.32 -8.18
C VAL A 435 41.15 13.60 -9.53
N LYS A 436 40.03 12.89 -9.74
CA LYS A 436 39.71 12.28 -11.05
C LYS A 436 39.42 13.31 -12.14
N GLY A 437 38.82 14.46 -11.79
CA GLY A 437 38.65 15.59 -12.71
C GLY A 437 39.98 16.19 -13.18
N LYS A 438 40.94 16.36 -12.27
CA LYS A 438 42.30 16.83 -12.60
C LYS A 438 43.11 15.83 -13.43
N LEU A 439 42.94 14.53 -13.21
CA LEU A 439 43.59 13.48 -14.02
C LEU A 439 43.08 13.44 -15.46
N TYR A 440 41.82 13.83 -15.71
CA TYR A 440 41.28 13.92 -17.08
C TYR A 440 41.75 15.19 -17.82
N GLU A 441 41.95 16.31 -17.12
CA GLU A 441 42.51 17.54 -17.69
C GLU A 441 44.01 17.46 -18.00
N GLN A 442 44.78 16.58 -17.32
CA GLN A 442 46.19 16.34 -17.64
C GLN A 442 46.41 15.38 -18.82
N THR A 443 45.34 14.83 -19.41
CA THR A 443 45.38 13.92 -20.58
C THR A 443 44.77 14.52 -21.85
N ARG A 444 44.55 15.83 -21.88
CA ARG A 444 44.30 16.62 -23.10
C ARG A 444 45.46 17.57 -23.32
#